data_AF-A0A6C1QGQ9-F1
#
_entry.id   AF-A0A6C1QGQ9-F1
#
_cell.length_a   1.000
_cell.length_b   1.000
_cell.length_c   1.000
_cell.angle_alpha   90.00
_cell.angle_beta   90.00
_cell.angle_gamma   90.00
#
_symmetry.space_group_name_H-M   'P 1'
#
loop_
_entity.id
_entity.type
_entity.pdbx_description
1 polymer ?
#
loop_
_entity_poly.entity_id
_entity_poly.type
_entity_poly.pdbx_seq_one_letter_code
_entity_poly.pdbx_strand_id
1 'polypeptide(L)'
;MIYDVSNLALIIFFTFVALVLGLSFYFARKTKTASSYFAAGGTIHWGVNGIAFAGDYLSAASFLGICGMIAFSGYDGFLYSIGYLAGWIVALFVVAEPLKRMGKYTFTDALDFKFNSRAIKLMAAISTLVVSIFYLIPQMVGAGDLVVPILGLPHWVGVVIVGSVVIFIVATAGMTSTTYVQFIKGGLLIIFSITLTIYILNKGLRTEPYPDFHKYNSIDVFFDDSGELYLKENPEYLIAGKASAGPYTFV
;
A
#
# COMPACT_ATOMS: atom_id res chain seq x y z
N MET A 1 16.75 -12.32 -14.06
CA MET A 1 15.94 -11.76 -12.96
C MET A 1 16.77 -10.69 -12.28
N ILE A 2 16.21 -9.51 -12.01
CA ILE A 2 16.92 -8.38 -11.37
C ILE A 2 16.81 -8.44 -9.82
N TYR A 3 16.17 -9.49 -9.28
CA TYR A 3 15.89 -9.62 -7.86
C TYR A 3 16.55 -10.87 -7.29
N ASP A 4 17.45 -10.67 -6.32
CA ASP A 4 17.96 -11.74 -5.48
C ASP A 4 17.00 -11.95 -4.30
N VAL A 5 16.38 -13.13 -4.26
CA VAL A 5 15.41 -13.48 -3.21
C VAL A 5 16.13 -13.62 -1.87
N SER A 6 15.78 -12.75 -0.91
CA SER A 6 16.33 -12.81 0.44
C SER A 6 15.60 -13.85 1.29
N ASN A 7 16.34 -14.83 1.82
CA ASN A 7 15.81 -15.84 2.74
C ASN A 7 15.15 -15.21 3.98
N LEU A 8 15.67 -14.07 4.45
CA LEU A 8 15.10 -13.35 5.59
C LEU A 8 13.73 -12.75 5.24
N ALA A 9 13.58 -12.18 4.03
CA ALA A 9 12.30 -11.65 3.57
C ALA A 9 11.23 -12.75 3.46
N LEU A 10 11.61 -13.93 2.95
CA LEU A 10 10.71 -15.10 2.88
C LEU A 10 10.25 -15.54 4.27
N ILE A 11 11.18 -15.68 5.22
CA ILE A 11 10.85 -16.11 6.59
C ILE A 11 9.87 -15.14 7.24
N ILE A 12 10.12 -13.82 7.12
CA ILE A 12 9.22 -12.80 7.67
C ILE A 12 7.85 -12.88 6.99
N PHE A 13 7.81 -12.98 5.66
CA PHE A 13 6.56 -13.07 4.90
C PHE A 13 5.71 -14.27 5.32
N PHE A 14 6.28 -15.48 5.32
CA PHE A 14 5.55 -16.69 5.68
C PHE A 14 5.16 -16.72 7.16
N THR A 15 6.02 -16.23 8.06
CA THR A 15 5.68 -16.12 9.49
C THR A 15 4.50 -15.18 9.69
N PHE A 16 4.49 -14.04 9.00
CA PHE A 16 3.41 -13.07 9.08
C PHE A 16 2.09 -13.64 8.51
N VAL A 17 2.13 -14.27 7.33
CA VAL A 17 0.97 -14.93 6.73
C VAL A 17 0.42 -16.01 7.66
N ALA A 18 1.28 -16.84 8.25
CA ALA A 18 0.88 -17.88 9.20
C ALA A 18 0.26 -17.30 10.47
N LEU A 19 0.80 -16.20 11.02
CA LEU A 19 0.22 -15.50 12.17
C LEU A 19 -1.18 -14.97 11.87
N VAL A 20 -1.35 -14.30 10.72
CA VAL A 20 -2.64 -13.75 10.29
C VAL A 20 -3.66 -14.87 10.07
N LEU A 21 -3.26 -15.96 9.42
CA LEU A 21 -4.10 -17.15 9.22
C LEU A 21 -4.50 -17.78 10.55
N GLY A 22 -3.55 -18.02 11.45
CA GLY A 22 -3.78 -18.64 12.75
C GLY A 22 -4.73 -17.82 13.62
N LEU A 23 -4.53 -16.49 13.65
CA LEU A 23 -5.42 -15.57 14.35
C LEU A 23 -6.82 -15.58 13.72
N SER A 24 -6.88 -15.64 12.38
CA SER A 24 -8.16 -15.64 11.68
C SER A 24 -9.00 -16.87 12.00
N PHE A 25 -8.37 -18.05 11.98
CA PHE A 25 -9.04 -19.29 12.35
C PHE A 25 -9.44 -19.34 13.83
N TYR A 26 -8.62 -18.77 14.71
CA TYR A 26 -8.94 -18.71 16.14
C TYR A 26 -10.22 -17.92 16.40
N PHE A 27 -10.38 -16.76 15.77
CA PHE A 27 -11.58 -15.94 15.92
C PHE A 27 -12.78 -16.46 15.12
N ALA A 28 -12.55 -17.02 13.93
CA ALA A 28 -13.60 -17.65 13.11
C ALA A 28 -14.41 -18.69 13.91
N ARG A 29 -13.74 -19.53 14.71
CA ARG A 29 -14.37 -20.56 15.55
C ARG A 29 -15.33 -20.00 16.63
N LYS A 30 -15.23 -18.71 16.96
CA LYS A 30 -16.07 -18.06 17.98
C LYS A 30 -17.28 -17.35 17.38
N THR A 31 -17.35 -17.21 16.06
CA THR A 31 -18.43 -16.53 15.34
C THR A 31 -19.54 -17.53 15.00
N LYS A 32 -20.75 -17.37 15.59
CA LYS A 32 -21.88 -18.30 15.39
C LYS A 32 -23.19 -17.65 14.93
N THR A 33 -23.28 -16.32 14.96
CA THR A 33 -24.50 -15.57 14.63
C THR A 33 -24.25 -14.48 13.60
N ALA A 34 -25.28 -14.05 12.86
CA ALA A 34 -25.16 -12.97 11.88
C ALA A 34 -24.66 -11.65 12.50
N SER A 35 -25.09 -11.32 13.72
CA SER A 35 -24.58 -10.16 14.46
C SER A 35 -23.09 -10.27 14.79
N SER A 36 -22.63 -11.47 15.19
CA SER A 36 -21.18 -11.71 15.40
C SER A 36 -20.39 -11.69 14.09
N TYR A 37 -21.00 -12.11 12.98
CA TYR A 37 -20.36 -12.17 11.67
C TYR A 37 -20.25 -10.78 11.02
N PHE A 38 -21.30 -9.95 11.09
CA PHE A 38 -21.36 -8.65 10.40
C PHE A 38 -21.12 -7.44 11.28
N ALA A 39 -21.17 -7.54 12.61
CA ALA A 39 -20.98 -6.40 13.51
C ALA A 39 -20.11 -6.73 14.72
N ALA A 40 -19.47 -7.90 14.74
CA ALA A 40 -18.69 -8.40 15.87
C ALA A 40 -19.45 -8.36 17.22
N GLY A 41 -20.78 -8.41 17.18
CA GLY A 41 -21.63 -8.24 18.38
C GLY A 41 -21.54 -6.87 19.07
N GLY A 42 -20.89 -5.87 18.45
CA GLY A 42 -20.70 -4.54 19.04
C GLY A 42 -19.70 -4.49 20.20
N THR A 43 -18.92 -5.55 20.43
CA THR A 43 -18.04 -5.66 21.62
C THR A 43 -16.61 -5.15 21.39
N ILE A 44 -16.28 -4.71 20.18
CA ILE A 44 -14.92 -4.24 19.85
C ILE A 44 -14.69 -2.85 20.45
N HIS A 45 -13.59 -2.69 21.17
CA HIS A 45 -13.18 -1.41 21.72
C HIS A 45 -12.93 -0.37 20.61
N TRP A 46 -13.43 0.86 20.79
CA TRP A 46 -13.38 1.91 19.76
C TRP A 46 -11.96 2.18 19.23
N GLY A 47 -10.94 2.13 20.09
CA GLY A 47 -9.54 2.33 19.68
C GLY A 47 -8.99 1.21 18.79
N VAL A 48 -9.41 -0.05 19.03
CA VAL A 48 -9.04 -1.19 18.18
C VAL A 48 -9.67 -1.03 16.81
N ASN A 49 -10.97 -0.70 16.79
CA ASN A 49 -11.69 -0.47 15.55
C ASN A 49 -11.15 0.75 14.79
N GLY A 50 -10.75 1.81 15.49
CA GLY A 50 -10.17 3.02 14.89
C GLY A 50 -8.83 2.76 14.20
N ILE A 51 -7.91 2.03 14.86
CA ILE A 51 -6.63 1.65 14.25
C ILE A 51 -6.82 0.67 13.10
N ALA A 52 -7.74 -0.30 13.24
CA ALA A 52 -8.10 -1.20 12.16
C ALA A 52 -8.59 -0.44 10.92
N PHE A 53 -9.51 0.52 11.12
CA PHE A 53 -10.06 1.33 10.05
C PHE A 53 -9.01 2.25 9.41
N ALA A 54 -8.15 2.87 10.22
CA ALA A 54 -7.02 3.67 9.73
C ALA A 54 -6.03 2.81 8.91
N GLY A 55 -5.75 1.59 9.34
CA GLY A 55 -4.93 0.64 8.59
C GLY A 55 -5.52 0.28 7.22
N ASP A 56 -6.83 -0.01 7.19
CA ASP A 56 -7.56 -0.29 5.94
C ASP A 56 -7.56 0.88 4.97
N TYR A 57 -7.58 2.10 5.51
CA TYR A 57 -7.49 3.30 4.70
C TYR A 57 -6.13 3.53 4.10
N LEU A 58 -5.07 3.24 4.88
CA LEU A 58 -3.68 3.29 4.43
C LEU A 58 -3.30 2.11 3.52
N SER A 59 -4.28 1.44 2.91
CA SER A 59 -4.10 0.35 1.94
C SER A 59 -3.09 0.69 0.83
N ALA A 60 -2.72 -0.32 0.03
CA ALA A 60 -1.77 -0.17 -1.08
C ALA A 60 -2.06 1.03 -1.99
N ALA A 61 -3.33 1.34 -2.28
CA ALA A 61 -3.70 2.51 -3.06
C ALA A 61 -3.29 3.83 -2.38
N SER A 62 -3.50 3.95 -1.07
CA SER A 62 -3.12 5.15 -0.33
C SER A 62 -1.61 5.19 -0.09
N PHE A 63 -0.99 4.09 0.35
CA PHE A 63 0.43 4.06 0.66
C PHE A 63 1.31 4.15 -0.59
N LEU A 64 1.11 3.30 -1.61
CA LEU A 64 1.90 3.40 -2.85
C LEU A 64 1.40 4.54 -3.75
N GLY A 65 0.07 4.68 -3.90
CA GLY A 65 -0.50 5.62 -4.85
C GLY A 65 -0.32 7.08 -4.45
N ILE A 66 -0.64 7.46 -3.21
CA ILE A 66 -0.47 8.87 -2.77
C ILE A 66 1.02 9.20 -2.62
N CYS A 67 1.84 8.30 -2.06
CA CYS A 67 3.29 8.54 -2.00
C CYS A 67 3.90 8.65 -3.40
N GLY A 68 3.48 7.82 -4.35
CA GLY A 68 3.90 7.93 -5.76
C GLY A 68 3.45 9.25 -6.38
N MET A 69 2.20 9.65 -6.18
CA MET A 69 1.69 10.93 -6.68
C MET A 69 2.44 12.12 -6.09
N ILE A 70 2.76 12.10 -4.79
CA ILE A 70 3.59 13.14 -4.16
C ILE A 70 5.01 13.13 -4.73
N ALA A 71 5.58 11.95 -4.99
CA ALA A 71 6.92 11.84 -5.58
C ALA A 71 6.99 12.43 -7.00
N PHE A 72 5.94 12.27 -7.82
CA PHE A 72 5.91 12.77 -9.20
C PHE A 72 5.36 14.20 -9.34
N SER A 73 4.36 14.58 -8.54
CA SER A 73 3.66 15.87 -8.65
C SER A 73 3.98 16.84 -7.51
N GLY A 74 4.87 16.46 -6.59
CA GLY A 74 5.32 17.32 -5.50
C GLY A 74 4.16 17.78 -4.60
N TYR A 75 4.10 19.09 -4.35
CA TYR A 75 3.13 19.70 -3.45
C TYR A 75 1.67 19.53 -3.88
N ASP A 76 1.40 19.50 -5.19
CA ASP A 76 0.03 19.32 -5.70
C ASP A 76 -0.52 17.93 -5.36
N GLY A 77 0.35 16.90 -5.41
CA GLY A 77 0.01 15.56 -4.94
C GLY A 77 -0.27 15.52 -3.43
N PHE A 78 0.41 16.36 -2.65
CA PHE A 78 0.16 16.47 -1.21
C PHE A 78 -1.21 17.09 -0.92
N LEU A 79 -1.62 18.13 -1.65
CA LEU A 79 -2.96 18.72 -1.51
C LEU A 79 -4.08 17.71 -1.77
N TYR A 80 -3.88 16.78 -2.71
CA TYR A 80 -4.83 15.70 -2.96
C TYR A 80 -5.03 14.80 -1.73
N SER A 81 -3.97 14.51 -0.98
CA SER A 81 -4.03 13.67 0.22
C SER A 81 -4.92 14.26 1.33
N ILE A 82 -4.94 15.59 1.45
CA ILE A 82 -5.77 16.32 2.43
C ILE A 82 -7.24 16.15 2.09
N GLY A 83 -7.61 16.33 0.81
CA GLY A 83 -8.98 16.16 0.34
C GLY A 83 -9.50 14.75 0.58
N TYR A 84 -8.65 13.75 0.35
CA TYR A 84 -8.96 12.35 0.62
C TYR A 84 -9.33 12.14 2.11
N LEU A 85 -8.50 12.65 3.03
CA LEU A 85 -8.74 12.53 4.49
C LEU A 85 -9.93 13.37 4.98
N ALA A 86 -10.16 14.55 4.41
CA ALA A 86 -11.30 15.40 4.77
C ALA A 86 -12.65 14.75 4.39
N GLY A 87 -12.72 14.05 3.25
CA GLY A 87 -13.92 13.33 2.83
C GLY A 87 -14.39 12.26 3.81
N TRP A 88 -13.46 11.71 4.60
CA TRP A 88 -13.74 10.71 5.63
C TRP A 88 -14.57 11.26 6.80
N ILE A 89 -14.33 12.50 7.20
CA ILE A 89 -15.10 13.18 8.24
C ILE A 89 -16.56 13.30 7.77
N VAL A 90 -16.76 13.69 6.51
CA VAL A 90 -18.10 13.80 5.91
C VAL A 90 -18.77 12.42 5.83
N ALA A 91 -18.08 11.40 5.34
CA ALA A 91 -18.61 10.04 5.28
C ALA A 91 -19.01 9.50 6.66
N LEU A 92 -18.22 9.80 7.70
CA LEU A 92 -18.50 9.37 9.06
C LEU A 92 -19.79 10.00 9.61
N PHE A 93 -19.95 11.32 9.49
CA PHE A 93 -21.13 12.01 10.02
C PHE A 93 -22.38 11.84 9.15
N VAL A 94 -22.23 11.90 7.83
CA VAL A 94 -23.38 11.89 6.90
C VAL A 94 -23.86 10.48 6.59
N VAL A 95 -22.96 9.49 6.55
CA VAL A 95 -23.30 8.12 6.12
C VAL A 95 -23.29 7.15 7.29
N ALA A 96 -22.19 7.09 8.06
CA ALA A 96 -22.06 6.06 9.09
C ALA A 96 -23.04 6.23 10.25
N GLU A 97 -23.31 7.46 10.69
CA GLU A 97 -24.23 7.71 11.81
C GLU A 97 -25.69 7.34 11.48
N PRO A 98 -26.29 7.75 10.34
CA PRO A 98 -27.63 7.30 9.96
C PRO A 98 -27.73 5.77 9.82
N LEU A 99 -26.73 5.13 9.19
CA LEU A 99 -26.72 3.67 9.05
C LEU A 99 -26.71 2.97 10.41
N LYS A 100 -25.91 3.46 11.37
CA LYS A 100 -25.87 2.94 12.73
C LYS A 100 -27.23 3.06 13.43
N ARG A 101 -27.92 4.20 13.27
CA ARG A 101 -29.25 4.43 13.85
C ARG A 101 -30.33 3.50 13.26
N MET A 102 -30.17 3.06 12.02
CA MET A 102 -31.12 2.14 11.35
C MET A 102 -31.00 0.68 11.79
N GLY A 103 -29.90 0.29 12.45
CA GLY A 103 -29.71 -1.07 12.99
C GLY A 103 -29.63 -2.16 11.90
N LYS A 104 -29.30 -1.80 10.66
CA LYS A 104 -29.12 -2.75 9.55
C LYS A 104 -27.65 -3.07 9.34
N TYR A 105 -27.37 -4.30 8.91
CA TYR A 105 -26.01 -4.81 8.74
C TYR A 105 -25.42 -4.57 7.34
N THR A 106 -26.26 -4.41 6.31
CA THR A 106 -25.80 -4.20 4.94
C THR A 106 -26.30 -2.85 4.39
N PHE A 107 -25.52 -2.24 3.50
CA PHE A 107 -25.90 -1.02 2.81
C PHE A 107 -27.21 -1.19 2.02
N THR A 108 -27.36 -2.34 1.35
CA THR A 108 -28.55 -2.71 0.59
C THR A 108 -29.79 -2.76 1.49
N ASP A 109 -29.70 -3.38 2.67
CA ASP A 109 -30.81 -3.45 3.62
C ASP A 109 -31.15 -2.10 4.22
N ALA A 110 -30.16 -1.23 4.40
CA ALA A 110 -30.40 0.13 4.85
C ALA A 110 -31.10 0.95 3.76
N LEU A 111 -30.65 0.86 2.51
CA LEU A 111 -31.26 1.58 1.40
C LEU A 111 -32.71 1.14 1.17
N ASP A 112 -32.98 -0.17 1.24
CA ASP A 112 -34.32 -0.71 1.01
C ASP A 112 -35.26 -0.62 2.22
N PHE A 113 -34.75 -0.22 3.40
CA PHE A 113 -35.50 -0.25 4.66
C PHE A 113 -36.86 0.46 4.59
N LYS A 114 -36.98 1.53 3.80
CA LYS A 114 -38.22 2.30 3.64
C LYS A 114 -39.05 1.93 2.42
N PHE A 115 -38.46 1.25 1.43
CA PHE A 115 -39.09 1.05 0.11
C PHE A 115 -39.59 -0.38 -0.11
N ASN A 116 -38.97 -1.37 0.56
CA ASN A 116 -39.32 -2.79 0.46
C ASN A 116 -39.44 -3.28 -1.01
N SER A 117 -38.52 -2.84 -1.86
CA SER A 117 -38.52 -3.06 -3.31
C SER A 117 -37.37 -3.96 -3.73
N ARG A 118 -37.71 -5.07 -4.41
CA ARG A 118 -36.70 -5.99 -4.98
C ARG A 118 -35.79 -5.30 -6.00
N ALA A 119 -36.29 -4.33 -6.74
CA ALA A 119 -35.52 -3.59 -7.72
C ALA A 119 -34.43 -2.72 -7.05
N ILE A 120 -34.77 -2.05 -5.94
CA ILE A 120 -33.82 -1.22 -5.19
C ILE A 120 -32.71 -2.09 -4.59
N LYS A 121 -33.06 -3.26 -4.02
CA LYS A 121 -32.06 -4.21 -3.51
C LYS A 121 -31.09 -4.67 -4.60
N LEU A 122 -31.62 -5.03 -5.78
CA LEU A 122 -30.79 -5.50 -6.89
C LEU A 122 -29.86 -4.39 -7.40
N MET A 123 -30.37 -3.18 -7.62
CA MET A 123 -29.57 -2.06 -8.09
C MET A 123 -28.50 -1.65 -7.08
N ALA A 124 -28.82 -1.64 -5.79
CA ALA A 124 -27.85 -1.37 -4.74
C ALA A 124 -26.76 -2.45 -4.68
N ALA A 125 -27.13 -3.73 -4.77
CA ALA A 125 -26.17 -4.83 -4.78
C ALA A 125 -25.23 -4.77 -6.00
N ILE A 126 -25.76 -4.48 -7.21
CA ILE A 126 -24.95 -4.30 -8.42
C ILE A 126 -24.01 -3.10 -8.26
N SER A 127 -24.51 -1.96 -7.77
CA SER A 127 -23.69 -0.76 -7.53
C SER A 127 -22.55 -1.05 -6.55
N THR A 128 -22.85 -1.72 -5.41
CA THR A 128 -21.84 -2.14 -4.45
C THR A 128 -20.80 -3.05 -5.10
N LEU A 129 -21.22 -4.05 -5.89
CA LEU A 129 -20.30 -4.96 -6.57
C LEU A 129 -19.37 -4.23 -7.55
N VAL A 130 -19.92 -3.33 -8.37
CA VAL A 130 -19.15 -2.56 -9.36
C VAL A 130 -18.11 -1.69 -8.65
N VAL A 131 -18.52 -0.93 -7.64
CA VAL A 131 -17.59 -0.08 -6.86
C VAL A 131 -16.52 -0.92 -6.17
N SER A 132 -16.89 -2.07 -5.59
CA SER A 132 -15.93 -2.99 -4.98
C SER A 132 -14.92 -3.53 -5.98
N ILE A 133 -15.33 -3.89 -7.20
CA ILE A 133 -14.39 -4.38 -8.23
C ILE A 133 -13.33 -3.31 -8.55
N PHE A 134 -13.75 -2.08 -8.83
CA PHE A 134 -12.81 -0.99 -9.10
C PHE A 134 -11.87 -0.72 -7.92
N TYR A 135 -12.38 -0.83 -6.70
CA TYR A 135 -11.59 -0.64 -5.49
C TYR A 135 -10.58 -1.78 -5.25
N LEU A 136 -10.90 -3.01 -5.64
CA LEU A 136 -10.01 -4.17 -5.47
C LEU A 136 -8.86 -4.19 -6.48
N ILE A 137 -9.00 -3.57 -7.65
CA ILE A 137 -7.97 -3.60 -8.71
C ILE A 137 -6.61 -3.09 -8.20
N PRO A 138 -6.48 -1.86 -7.64
CA PRO A 138 -5.19 -1.36 -7.16
C PRO A 138 -4.58 -2.22 -6.05
N GLN A 139 -5.41 -2.89 -5.25
CA GLN A 139 -4.94 -3.76 -4.17
C GLN A 139 -4.32 -5.05 -4.72
N MET A 140 -4.91 -5.60 -5.78
CA MET A 140 -4.38 -6.77 -6.47
C MET A 140 -3.11 -6.43 -7.24
N VAL A 141 -3.03 -5.25 -7.86
CA VAL A 141 -1.79 -4.75 -8.47
C VAL A 141 -0.69 -4.61 -7.41
N GLY A 142 -0.99 -3.95 -6.29
CA GLY A 142 -0.03 -3.83 -5.18
C GLY A 142 0.42 -5.19 -4.62
N ALA A 143 -0.48 -6.16 -4.52
CA ALA A 143 -0.12 -7.53 -4.12
C ALA A 143 0.81 -8.23 -5.12
N GLY A 144 0.55 -8.08 -6.42
CA GLY A 144 1.39 -8.64 -7.48
C GLY A 144 2.78 -8.01 -7.49
N ASP A 145 2.86 -6.68 -7.43
CA ASP A 145 4.12 -5.92 -7.44
C ASP A 145 5.00 -6.23 -6.23
N LEU A 146 4.42 -6.50 -5.06
CA LEU A 146 5.16 -6.91 -3.86
C LEU A 146 5.68 -8.34 -3.94
N VAL A 147 5.03 -9.24 -4.68
CA VAL A 147 5.44 -10.65 -4.77
C VAL A 147 6.66 -10.84 -5.68
N VAL A 148 6.77 -10.06 -6.77
CA VAL A 148 7.89 -10.14 -7.71
C VAL A 148 9.26 -10.04 -7.01
N PRO A 149 9.55 -9.01 -6.18
CA PRO A 149 10.83 -8.88 -5.50
C PRO A 149 11.02 -9.85 -4.32
N ILE A 150 9.93 -10.30 -3.68
CA ILE A 150 10.02 -11.16 -2.48
C ILE A 150 10.20 -12.63 -2.84
N LEU A 151 9.47 -13.12 -3.85
CA LEU A 151 9.43 -14.54 -4.23
C LEU A 151 10.13 -14.81 -5.58
N GLY A 152 10.48 -13.77 -6.34
CA GLY A 152 11.02 -13.93 -7.70
C GLY A 152 10.00 -14.46 -8.71
N LEU A 153 8.72 -14.54 -8.34
CA LEU A 153 7.66 -15.09 -9.18
C LEU A 153 7.09 -14.02 -10.13
N PRO A 154 6.53 -14.41 -11.29
CA PRO A 154 5.83 -13.48 -12.17
C PRO A 154 4.65 -12.78 -11.46
N HIS A 155 4.39 -11.52 -11.81
CA HIS A 155 3.34 -10.68 -11.22
C HIS A 155 1.98 -11.40 -11.11
N TRP A 156 1.52 -12.06 -12.18
CA TRP A 156 0.22 -12.75 -12.19
C TRP A 156 0.12 -13.88 -11.15
N VAL A 157 1.24 -14.56 -10.85
CA VAL A 157 1.29 -15.62 -9.83
C VAL A 157 1.07 -15.00 -8.45
N GLY A 158 1.66 -13.84 -8.19
CA GLY A 158 1.45 -13.09 -6.95
C GLY A 158 -0.01 -12.70 -6.74
N VAL A 159 -0.66 -12.18 -7.78
CA VAL A 159 -2.09 -11.83 -7.73
C VAL A 159 -2.95 -13.05 -7.38
N VAL A 160 -2.71 -14.20 -8.04
CA VAL A 160 -3.49 -15.43 -7.81
C VAL A 160 -3.27 -15.99 -6.41
N ILE A 161 -2.02 -16.08 -5.95
CA ILE A 161 -1.70 -16.65 -4.63
C ILE A 161 -2.27 -15.76 -3.53
N VAL A 162 -1.96 -14.46 -3.55
CA VAL A 162 -2.41 -13.54 -2.49
C VAL A 162 -3.93 -13.40 -2.53
N GLY A 163 -4.52 -13.28 -3.72
CA GLY A 163 -5.98 -13.22 -3.88
C GLY A 163 -6.67 -14.46 -3.33
N SER A 164 -6.19 -15.65 -3.64
CA SER A 164 -6.76 -16.92 -3.15
C SER A 164 -6.68 -17.03 -1.62
N VAL A 165 -5.54 -16.66 -1.03
CA VAL A 165 -5.35 -16.67 0.43
C VAL A 165 -6.30 -15.67 1.10
N VAL A 166 -6.43 -14.46 0.57
CA VAL A 166 -7.32 -13.42 1.12
C VAL A 166 -8.79 -13.85 1.02
N ILE A 167 -9.22 -14.40 -0.13
CA ILE A 167 -10.59 -14.91 -0.30
C ILE A 167 -10.89 -15.99 0.74
N PHE A 168 -9.97 -16.95 0.91
CA PHE A 168 -10.15 -18.04 1.87
C PHE A 168 -10.22 -17.55 3.33
N ILE A 169 -9.35 -16.59 3.70
CA ILE A 169 -9.39 -15.97 5.03
C ILE A 169 -10.72 -15.23 5.23
N VAL A 170 -11.08 -14.32 4.33
CA VAL A 170 -12.27 -13.47 4.52
C VAL A 170 -13.55 -14.29 4.51
N ALA A 171 -13.65 -15.31 3.67
CA ALA A 171 -14.80 -16.22 3.64
C ALA A 171 -14.98 -17.01 4.94
N THR A 172 -13.91 -17.19 5.72
CA THR A 172 -13.93 -17.97 6.97
C THR A 172 -13.92 -17.11 8.23
N ALA A 173 -13.44 -15.86 8.17
CA ALA A 173 -13.03 -15.08 9.33
C ALA A 173 -14.15 -14.31 10.07
N GLY A 174 -15.18 -13.79 9.39
CA GLY A 174 -16.17 -12.90 10.02
C GLY A 174 -15.58 -11.57 10.54
N MET A 175 -16.43 -10.66 11.02
CA MET A 175 -16.01 -9.28 11.33
C MET A 175 -15.06 -9.18 12.53
N THR A 176 -15.29 -9.92 13.62
CA THR A 176 -14.38 -9.88 14.80
C THR A 176 -12.95 -10.22 14.41
N SER A 177 -12.77 -11.31 13.68
CA SER A 177 -11.46 -11.73 13.18
C SER A 177 -10.84 -10.66 12.29
N THR A 178 -11.62 -10.17 11.33
CA THR A 178 -11.16 -9.18 10.36
C THR A 178 -10.67 -7.92 11.08
N THR A 179 -11.43 -7.39 12.03
CA THR A 179 -11.04 -6.17 12.77
C THR A 179 -9.76 -6.35 13.57
N TYR A 180 -9.55 -7.49 14.27
CA TYR A 180 -8.30 -7.72 15.00
C TYR A 180 -7.10 -7.91 14.07
N VAL A 181 -7.27 -8.62 12.94
CA VAL A 181 -6.22 -8.74 11.92
C VAL A 181 -5.87 -7.37 11.35
N GLN A 182 -6.87 -6.54 11.07
CA GLN A 182 -6.67 -5.18 10.56
C GLN A 182 -6.04 -4.25 11.59
N PHE A 183 -6.39 -4.40 12.87
CA PHE A 183 -5.75 -3.66 13.95
C PHE A 183 -4.24 -3.93 13.98
N ILE A 184 -3.83 -5.20 13.88
CA ILE A 184 -2.41 -5.58 13.85
C ILE A 184 -1.74 -5.05 12.59
N LYS A 185 -2.35 -5.24 11.41
CA LYS A 185 -1.82 -4.75 10.13
C LYS A 185 -1.65 -3.23 10.13
N GLY A 186 -2.69 -2.51 10.53
CA GLY A 186 -2.69 -1.05 10.63
C GLY A 186 -1.67 -0.54 11.63
N GLY A 187 -1.59 -1.15 12.81
CA GLY A 187 -0.58 -0.80 13.82
C GLY A 187 0.85 -1.00 13.31
N LEU A 188 1.13 -2.14 12.67
CA LEU A 188 2.44 -2.41 12.06
C LEU A 188 2.76 -1.40 10.96
N LEU A 189 1.80 -1.10 10.08
CA LEU A 189 1.97 -0.14 9.01
C LEU A 189 2.33 1.24 9.56
N ILE A 190 1.62 1.72 10.59
CA ILE A 190 1.90 3.00 11.24
C ILE A 190 3.31 3.01 11.84
N ILE A 191 3.67 1.97 12.60
CA ILE A 191 5.00 1.86 13.23
C ILE A 191 6.10 1.88 12.17
N PHE A 192 6.02 1.02 11.16
CA PHE A 192 7.03 0.95 10.11
C PHE A 192 7.12 2.24 9.29
N SER A 193 5.98 2.87 8.98
CA SER A 193 5.95 4.15 8.25
C SER A 193 6.62 5.26 9.05
N ILE A 194 6.37 5.35 10.37
CA ILE A 194 7.01 6.32 11.25
C ILE A 194 8.51 6.05 11.34
N THR A 195 8.93 4.80 11.56
CA THR A 195 10.34 4.43 11.62
C THR A 195 11.07 4.77 10.31
N LEU A 196 10.48 4.44 9.17
CA LEU A 196 11.02 4.73 7.84
C LEU A 196 11.12 6.24 7.60
N THR A 197 10.09 7.00 7.98
CA THR A 197 10.10 8.47 7.91
C THR A 197 11.23 9.06 8.75
N ILE A 198 11.41 8.63 10.01
CA ILE A 198 12.50 9.09 10.88
C ILE A 198 13.86 8.75 10.25
N TYR A 199 14.02 7.55 9.71
CA TYR A 199 15.27 7.13 9.07
C TYR A 199 15.60 7.97 7.84
N ILE A 200 14.61 8.25 6.99
CA ILE A 200 14.79 9.09 5.81
C ILE A 200 15.10 10.53 6.21
N LEU A 201 14.39 11.11 7.18
CA LEU A 201 14.68 12.46 7.67
C LEU A 201 16.08 12.56 8.27
N ASN A 202 16.49 11.58 9.07
CA ASN A 202 17.85 11.51 9.59
C ASN A 202 18.90 11.40 8.48
N LYS A 203 18.59 10.73 7.37
CA LYS A 203 19.49 10.70 6.20
C LYS A 203 19.48 12.00 5.42
N GLY A 204 18.31 12.60 5.19
CA GLY A 204 18.15 13.80 4.37
C GLY A 204 18.61 15.09 5.05
N LEU A 205 18.56 15.16 6.38
CA LEU A 205 19.00 16.31 7.17
C LEU A 205 20.50 16.26 7.55
N ARG A 206 21.18 15.13 7.31
CA ARG A 206 22.62 15.01 7.54
C ARG A 206 23.39 15.70 6.42
N THR A 207 24.29 16.59 6.80
CA THR A 207 25.23 17.27 5.90
C THR A 207 26.54 16.48 5.72
N GLU A 208 26.74 15.42 6.50
CA GLU A 208 27.91 14.55 6.42
C GLU A 208 27.68 13.45 5.37
N PRO A 209 28.55 13.33 4.36
CA PRO A 209 28.49 12.23 3.40
C PRO A 209 28.75 10.87 4.08
N TYR A 210 28.08 9.82 3.60
CA TYR A 210 28.24 8.46 4.11
C TYR A 210 29.69 7.94 3.91
N PRO A 211 30.17 6.96 4.68
CA PRO A 211 31.48 6.33 4.44
C PRO A 211 31.69 5.82 3.01
N ASP A 212 30.61 5.39 2.35
CA ASP A 212 30.54 4.94 0.95
C ASP A 212 30.19 6.07 -0.04
N PHE A 213 30.45 7.33 0.34
CA PHE A 213 30.27 8.44 -0.58
C PHE A 213 31.24 8.27 -1.74
N HIS A 214 30.68 8.17 -2.95
CA HIS A 214 31.47 8.24 -4.17
C HIS A 214 32.22 9.57 -4.16
N LYS A 215 33.51 9.52 -3.83
CA LYS A 215 34.40 10.67 -4.06
C LYS A 215 34.35 10.95 -5.55
N TYR A 216 33.69 12.03 -5.92
CA TYR A 216 33.72 12.53 -7.29
C TYR A 216 35.18 12.81 -7.63
N ASN A 217 35.78 11.97 -8.47
CA ASN A 217 37.08 12.22 -9.03
C ASN A 217 36.88 13.17 -10.23
N SER A 218 37.45 14.36 -10.15
CA SER A 218 37.58 15.23 -11.31
C SER A 218 38.71 14.68 -12.18
N ILE A 219 38.38 14.25 -13.39
CA ILE A 219 39.37 13.87 -14.40
C ILE A 219 39.44 15.02 -15.40
N ASP A 220 40.63 15.57 -15.59
CA ASP A 220 40.85 16.62 -16.58
C ASP A 220 40.77 16.03 -18.00
N VAL A 221 39.92 16.64 -18.84
CA VAL A 221 39.74 16.23 -20.24
C VAL A 221 40.33 17.30 -21.14
N PHE A 222 41.12 16.87 -22.12
CA PHE A 222 41.80 17.75 -23.07
C PHE A 222 41.19 17.60 -24.46
N PHE A 223 41.26 18.67 -25.24
CA PHE A 223 40.92 18.65 -26.66
C PHE A 223 42.21 18.64 -27.46
N ASP A 224 42.30 17.79 -28.48
CA ASP A 224 43.38 17.87 -29.45
C ASP A 224 43.14 19.00 -30.47
N ASP A 225 44.12 19.27 -31.34
CA ASP A 225 44.03 20.29 -32.38
C ASP A 225 42.94 19.99 -33.44
N SER A 226 42.39 18.76 -33.46
CA SER A 226 41.25 18.31 -34.27
C SER A 226 39.89 18.45 -33.57
N GLY A 227 39.86 18.82 -32.28
CA GLY A 227 38.64 18.90 -31.46
C GLY A 227 38.16 17.58 -30.87
N GLU A 228 38.97 16.52 -30.91
CA GLU A 228 38.68 15.25 -30.24
C GLU A 228 39.10 15.30 -28.76
N LEU A 229 38.26 14.69 -27.91
CA LEU A 229 38.46 14.65 -26.47
C LEU A 229 39.34 13.46 -26.11
N TYR A 230 40.37 13.69 -25.31
CA TYR A 230 41.21 12.64 -24.77
C TYR A 230 41.52 12.84 -23.29
N LEU A 231 41.71 11.72 -22.59
CA LEU A 231 42.12 11.69 -21.18
C LEU A 231 43.65 11.59 -21.15
N LYS A 232 44.30 12.56 -20.50
CA LYS A 232 45.76 12.53 -20.34
C LYS A 232 46.09 11.64 -19.15
N GLU A 233 46.62 10.45 -19.43
CA GLU A 233 47.24 9.54 -18.45
C GLU A 233 46.32 8.96 -17.35
N ASN A 234 45.24 8.28 -17.74
CA ASN A 234 44.55 7.38 -16.81
C ASN A 234 44.10 6.08 -17.51
N PRO A 235 44.88 4.97 -17.44
CA PRO A 235 44.58 3.73 -18.16
C PRO A 235 43.34 2.97 -17.64
N GLU A 236 42.71 3.44 -16.56
CA GLU A 236 41.53 2.81 -15.94
C GLU A 236 40.19 3.31 -16.48
N TYR A 237 40.16 4.47 -17.17
CA TYR A 237 38.91 5.08 -17.63
C TYR A 237 38.94 5.30 -19.14
N LEU A 238 37.89 4.83 -19.83
CA LEU A 238 37.68 5.01 -21.26
C LEU A 238 36.47 5.92 -21.47
N ILE A 239 36.58 6.84 -22.43
CA ILE A 239 35.44 7.65 -22.87
C ILE A 239 34.44 6.72 -23.59
N ALA A 240 33.29 6.49 -22.97
CA ALA A 240 32.27 5.58 -23.48
C ALA A 240 31.36 6.21 -24.54
N GLY A 241 31.25 7.55 -24.55
CA GLY A 241 30.44 8.29 -25.52
C GLY A 241 30.54 9.80 -25.30
N LYS A 242 30.00 10.59 -26.25
CA LYS A 242 29.95 12.04 -26.16
C LYS A 242 28.53 12.51 -26.47
N ALA A 243 27.97 13.36 -25.62
CA ALA A 243 26.69 14.02 -25.85
C ALA A 243 26.85 15.52 -25.63
N SER A 244 26.41 16.34 -26.59
CA SER A 244 26.47 17.80 -26.46
C SER A 244 25.07 18.37 -26.26
N ALA A 245 24.90 19.21 -25.24
CA ALA A 245 23.67 19.97 -25.00
C ALA A 245 24.01 21.45 -24.77
N GLY A 246 23.77 22.27 -25.79
CA GLY A 246 24.13 23.70 -25.77
C GLY A 246 25.65 23.90 -25.66
N PRO A 247 26.15 24.76 -24.74
CA PRO A 247 27.59 24.98 -24.56
C PRO A 247 28.28 23.85 -23.78
N TYR A 248 27.54 22.84 -23.31
CA TYR A 248 28.07 21.76 -22.49
C TYR A 248 28.29 20.49 -23.31
N THR A 249 29.42 19.84 -23.05
CA THR A 249 29.76 18.54 -23.60
C THR A 249 29.88 17.55 -22.45
N PHE A 250 29.07 16.50 -22.51
CA PHE A 250 29.04 15.39 -21.57
C PHE A 250 29.81 14.21 -22.19
N VAL A 251 30.66 13.58 -21.38
CA VAL A 251 31.60 12.52 -21.76
C VAL A 251 31.51 11.40 -20.74
#